data_AF-A0A533Y9C7-F1
#
_entry.id   AF-A0A533Y9C7-F1
#
_cell.length_a   1.000
_cell.length_b   1.000
_cell.length_c   1.000
_cell.angle_alpha   90.00
_cell.angle_beta   90.00
_cell.angle_gamma   90.00
#
_symmetry.space_group_name_H-M   'P 1'
#
loop_
_entity.id
_entity.type
_entity.pdbx_description
1 polymer ?
#
loop_
_entity_poly.entity_id
_entity_poly.type
_entity_poly.pdbx_seq_one_letter_code
_entity_poly.pdbx_strand_id
1 'polypeptide(L)' 'MPKPKYHIVVCTNSRPPGHPKPSCGAAGSPGVMMAFNMGLMERGYQPGQVLVTSSSCLGPCEQGPTVVI' A
#
# COMPACT_ATOMS: atom_id res chain seq x y z
N MET A 1 -13.78 12.90 -12.89
CA MET A 1 -12.60 12.03 -12.70
C MET A 1 -12.77 10.80 -13.57
N PRO A 2 -11.82 10.44 -14.44
CA PRO A 2 -11.90 9.21 -15.22
C PRO A 2 -11.98 8.00 -14.28
N LYS A 3 -12.68 6.94 -14.71
CA LYS A 3 -12.75 5.68 -13.95
C LYS A 3 -11.33 5.11 -13.83
N PRO A 4 -10.81 4.88 -12.60
CA PRO A 4 -9.50 4.27 -12.44
C PRO A 4 -9.48 2.88 -13.07
N LYS A 5 -8.38 2.54 -13.74
CA LYS A 5 -8.17 1.18 -14.28
C LYS A 5 -7.88 0.18 -13.17
N TYR A 6 -7.17 0.62 -12.14
CA TYR A 6 -6.78 -0.18 -10.98
C TYR A 6 -6.88 0.67 -9.70
N HIS A 7 -7.16 0.01 -8.58
CA HIS A 7 -7.10 0.62 -7.24
C HIS A 7 -6.19 -0.21 -6.34
N ILE A 8 -4.94 0.24 -6.24
CA ILE A 8 -3.93 -0.39 -5.40
C ILE A 8 -4.16 0.07 -3.95
N VAL A 9 -4.55 -0.86 -3.09
CA VAL A 9 -4.72 -0.61 -1.66
C VAL A 9 -3.57 -1.27 -0.91
N VAL A 10 -2.77 -0.44 -0.23
CA VAL A 10 -1.57 -0.85 0.50
C VAL A 10 -1.89 -0.89 1.99
N CYS A 11 -1.68 -2.02 2.65
CA CYS A 11 -1.73 -2.09 4.11
C CYS A 11 -0.60 -1.25 4.69
N THR A 12 -0.91 -0.22 5.48
CA THR A 12 0.08 0.62 6.18
C THR A 12 -0.06 0.55 7.69
N ASN A 13 -0.78 -0.45 8.20
CA ASN A 13 -1.01 -0.62 9.62
C ASN A 13 0.30 -0.83 10.38
N SER A 14 0.53 -0.01 11.40
CA SER A 14 1.61 -0.16 12.37
C SER A 14 1.07 -0.69 13.70
N ARG A 15 1.93 -1.37 14.46
CA ARG A 15 1.61 -1.88 15.80
C ARG A 15 2.69 -1.43 16.79
N PRO A 16 2.36 -1.26 18.08
CA PRO A 16 3.35 -0.90 19.08
C PRO A 16 4.42 -2.01 19.22
N PRO A 17 5.64 -1.67 19.68
CA PRO A 17 6.67 -2.65 19.99
C PRO A 17 6.17 -3.74 20.95
N GLY A 18 6.54 -5.00 20.70
CA GLY A 18 6.12 -6.15 21.53
C GLY A 18 4.74 -6.72 21.20
N HIS A 19 4.01 -6.16 20.23
CA HIS A 19 2.75 -6.75 19.79
C HIS A 19 2.97 -8.15 19.16
N PRO A 20 2.14 -9.18 19.47
CA PRO A 20 2.40 -10.56 19.05
C PRO A 20 2.31 -10.79 17.54
N LYS A 21 1.45 -10.05 16.84
CA LYS A 21 1.37 -10.06 15.36
C LYS A 21 2.32 -9.04 14.73
N PRO A 22 2.97 -9.36 13.59
CA PRO A 22 3.70 -8.40 12.78
C PRO A 22 2.76 -7.32 12.19
N SER A 23 3.36 -6.30 11.56
CA SER A 23 2.62 -5.20 10.96
C SER A 23 3.26 -4.75 9.66
N CYS A 24 2.43 -4.37 8.68
CA CYS A 24 2.90 -3.90 7.37
C CYS A 24 3.79 -2.66 7.52
N GLY A 25 3.45 -1.76 8.45
CA GLY A 25 4.24 -0.57 8.76
C GLY A 25 5.66 -0.91 9.22
N ALA A 26 5.80 -1.87 10.15
CA ALA A 26 7.10 -2.35 10.60
C ALA A 26 7.88 -3.11 9.50
N ALA A 27 7.16 -3.70 8.54
CA ALA A 27 7.73 -4.37 7.37
C ALA A 27 8.04 -3.42 6.20
N GLY A 28 7.97 -2.10 6.40
CA GLY A 28 8.37 -1.11 5.38
C GLY A 28 7.28 -0.74 4.37
N SER A 29 6.01 -0.99 4.66
CA SER A 29 4.90 -0.62 3.76
C SER A 29 4.81 0.85 3.36
N PRO A 30 5.27 1.87 4.14
CA PRO A 30 5.30 3.24 3.65
C PRO A 30 6.22 3.41 2.44
N GLY A 31 7.34 2.67 2.39
CA GLY A 31 8.23 2.64 1.23
C GLY A 31 7.56 2.00 0.00
N VAL A 32 6.77 0.94 0.21
CA VAL A 32 5.98 0.31 -0.88
C VAL A 32 4.97 1.29 -1.47
N MET A 33 4.26 2.04 -0.62
CA MET A 33 3.33 3.09 -1.07
C MET A 33 4.05 4.19 -1.86
N MET A 34 5.22 4.63 -1.40
CA MET A 34 6.03 5.63 -2.09
C MET A 34 6.51 5.12 -3.46
N ALA A 35 6.96 3.86 -3.52
CA ALA A 35 7.41 3.20 -4.75
C ALA A 35 6.29 3.06 -5.79
N PHE A 36 5.05 2.76 -5.38
CA PHE A 36 3.92 2.77 -6.30
C PHE A 36 3.66 4.15 -6.90
N ASN A 37 3.64 5.19 -6.07
CA ASN A 37 3.40 6.56 -6.56
C ASN A 37 4.49 7.01 -7.54
N MET A 38 5.77 6.82 -7.19
CA MET A 38 6.88 7.15 -8.10
C MET A 38 6.84 6.31 -9.38
N GLY A 39 6.66 5.00 -9.25
CA GLY A 39 6.66 4.10 -10.40
C GLY A 39 5.51 4.35 -11.38
N LEU A 40 4.36 4.85 -10.91
CA LEU A 40 3.26 5.29 -11.76
C LEU A 40 3.62 6.59 -12.50
N MET A 41 4.22 7.56 -11.81
CA MET A 41 4.68 8.81 -12.41
C MET A 41 5.74 8.57 -13.49
N GLU A 42 6.76 7.76 -13.20
CA GLU A 42 7.84 7.41 -14.14
C GLU A 42 7.33 6.72 -15.41
N ARG A 43 6.22 5.98 -15.29
CA ARG A 43 5.58 5.28 -16.43
C ARG A 43 4.57 6.14 -17.17
N GLY A 44 4.42 7.41 -16.80
CA GLY A 44 3.53 8.36 -17.47
C GLY A 44 2.04 8.15 -17.19
N TYR A 45 1.68 7.45 -16.11
CA TYR A 45 0.28 7.38 -15.68
C TYR A 45 -0.20 8.76 -15.24
N GLN A 46 -1.30 9.21 -15.82
CA GLN A 46 -1.93 10.46 -15.42
C GLN A 46 -2.64 10.30 -14.07
N PRO A 47 -2.71 11.37 -13.25
CA PRO A 47 -3.47 11.35 -12.01
C PRO A 47 -4.89 10.82 -12.20
N GLY A 48 -5.29 9.85 -11.37
CA GLY A 48 -6.62 9.22 -11.41
C GLY A 48 -6.76 8.04 -12.37
N GLN A 49 -5.75 7.72 -13.21
CA GLN A 49 -5.77 6.48 -14.02
C GLN A 49 -5.54 5.23 -13.16
N VAL A 50 -4.74 5.35 -12.11
CA VAL A 50 -4.53 4.35 -11.07
C VAL A 50 -4.62 5.05 -9.72
N LEU A 51 -5.40 4.48 -8.80
CA LEU A 51 -5.46 4.98 -7.43
C LEU A 51 -4.50 4.17 -6.56
N VAL A 52 -3.78 4.84 -5.67
CA VAL A 52 -2.97 4.22 -4.63
C VAL A 52 -3.49 4.74 -3.29
N THR A 53 -3.87 3.85 -2.38
CA THR A 53 -4.49 4.24 -1.11
C THR A 53 -3.94 3.42 0.04
N SER A 54 -3.76 4.04 1.20
CA SER A 54 -3.37 3.36 2.43
C SER A 54 -4.59 2.74 3.08
N SER A 55 -4.37 1.64 3.79
CA SER A 55 -5.40 0.96 4.56
C SER A 55 -4.88 0.50 5.91
N SER A 56 -5.81 0.17 6.79
CA SER A 56 -5.53 -0.59 8.00
C SER A 56 -5.19 -2.05 7.67
N CYS A 57 -5.22 -2.94 8.65
CA CYS A 57 -4.84 -4.33 8.47
C CYS A 57 -5.75 -5.06 7.46
N LEU A 58 -5.15 -5.64 6.41
CA LEU A 58 -5.86 -6.42 5.39
C LEU A 58 -6.02 -7.92 5.73
N GLY A 59 -5.38 -8.39 6.81
CA GLY A 59 -5.56 -9.75 7.34
C GLY A 59 -4.28 -10.61 7.35
N PRO A 60 -3.62 -10.85 6.20
CA PRO A 60 -2.43 -11.70 6.09
C PRO A 60 -1.15 -11.11 6.70
N CYS A 61 -1.16 -10.78 8.00
CA CYS A 61 -0.07 -10.06 8.67
C CYS A 61 1.30 -10.75 8.52
N GLU A 62 1.34 -12.09 8.57
CA GLU A 62 2.57 -12.88 8.49
C GLU A 62 3.24 -12.82 7.10
N GLN A 63 2.50 -12.41 6.06
CA GLN A 63 3.02 -12.20 4.70
C GLN A 63 3.13 -10.72 4.32
N GLY A 64 2.95 -9.81 5.29
CA GLY A 64 3.01 -8.37 5.03
C GLY A 64 4.40 -7.90 4.55
N PRO A 65 4.49 -6.77 3.81
CA PRO A 65 3.42 -5.84 3.46
C PRO A 65 2.40 -6.41 2.47
N THR A 66 1.11 -6.27 2.79
CA THR A 66 0.01 -6.77 1.92
C THR A 66 -0.52 -5.66 1.02
N VAL A 67 -0.79 -5.99 -0.23
CA VAL A 67 -1.39 -5.12 -1.23
C VAL A 67 -2.55 -5.86 -1.91
N VAL A 68 -3.64 -5.16 -2.18
CA VAL A 68 -4.75 -5.65 -3.03
C VAL A 68 -4.97 -4.67 -4.19
N ILE A 69 -5.44 -5.17 -5.33
CA ILE A 69 -5.66 -4.40 -6.57
C ILE A 69 -7.07 -4.64 -7.08
#